data_AF-A0AAJ1Q806-F1
#
_entry.id   AF-A0AAJ1Q806-F1
#
_cell.length_a   1.000
_cell.length_b   1.000
_cell.length_c   1.000
_cell.angle_alpha   90.00
_cell.angle_beta   90.00
_cell.angle_gamma   90.00
#
_symmetry.space_group_name_H-M   'P 1'
#
loop_
_entity.id
_entity.type
_entity.pdbx_description
1 polymer ?
#
loop_
_entity_poly.entity_id
_entity_poly.type
_entity_poly.pdbx_seq_one_letter_code
_entity_poly.pdbx_strand_id
1 'polypeptide(L)' 'MSELDIFDKIFDNLKISNKKEIRNRRDEITKALNREFRDSDSESDNRLMIGSWGRCTAINGVSDLDFLYILPYHLY' A
#
# COMPACT_ATOMS: atom_id res chain seq x y z
N MET A 1 10.40 5.46 33.70
CA MET A 1 10.34 5.38 32.22
C MET A 1 11.40 6.34 31.72
N SER A 2 12.42 5.83 31.07
CA SER A 2 13.51 6.64 30.51
C SER A 2 13.01 7.42 29.29
N GLU A 3 13.76 8.42 28.83
CA GLU A 3 13.48 9.13 27.58
C GLU A 3 13.48 8.16 26.38
N LEU A 4 14.40 7.20 26.37
CA LEU A 4 14.48 6.15 25.33
C LEU A 4 13.22 5.27 25.33
N ASP A 5 12.74 4.87 26.50
CA ASP A 5 11.51 4.07 26.64
C ASP A 5 10.28 4.80 26.06
N ILE A 6 10.27 6.13 26.12
CA ILE A 6 9.19 6.96 25.55
C ILE A 6 9.28 6.97 24.02
N PHE A 7 10.47 7.16 23.46
CA PHE A 7 10.67 7.12 22.01
C PHE A 7 10.30 5.76 21.41
N ASP A 8 10.72 4.66 22.04
CA ASP A 8 10.38 3.31 21.59
C ASP A 8 8.87 3.10 21.54
N LYS A 9 8.15 3.53 22.58
CA LYS A 9 6.68 3.49 22.62
C LYS A 9 6.03 4.33 21.53
N ILE A 10 6.56 5.51 21.24
CA ILE A 10 6.05 6.37 20.16
C ILE A 10 6.23 5.63 18.82
N PHE A 11 7.41 5.09 18.53
CA PHE A 11 7.65 4.36 17.29
C PHE A 11 6.78 3.10 17.17
N ASP A 12 6.53 2.39 18.26
CA ASP A 12 5.62 1.26 18.27
C ASP A 12 4.17 1.68 17.95
N ASN A 13 3.70 2.78 18.52
CA ASN A 13 2.36 3.31 18.26
C ASN A 13 2.17 3.83 16.83
N LEU A 14 3.25 4.26 16.18
CA LEU A 14 3.22 4.68 14.77
C LEU A 14 3.14 3.51 13.79
N LYS A 15 3.45 2.27 14.21
CA LYS A 15 3.39 1.09 13.32
C LYS A 15 1.94 0.78 12.93
N ILE A 16 1.68 0.73 11.63
CA ILE A 16 0.37 0.33 11.10
C ILE A 16 -0.02 -1.06 11.60
N SER A 17 -1.17 -1.13 12.27
CA SER A 17 -1.70 -2.36 12.89
C SER A 17 -2.44 -3.27 11.91
N ASN A 18 -3.13 -2.72 10.91
CA ASN A 18 -3.97 -3.44 9.95
C ASN A 18 -3.29 -3.67 8.58
N LYS A 19 -1.96 -3.82 8.53
CA LYS A 19 -1.20 -3.98 7.26
C LYS A 19 -1.73 -5.09 6.35
N LYS A 20 -2.20 -6.21 6.93
CA LYS A 20 -2.73 -7.34 6.17
C LYS A 20 -4.00 -6.97 5.42
N GLU A 21 -4.93 -6.28 6.08
CA GLU A 21 -6.19 -5.84 5.47
C GLU A 21 -5.93 -4.86 4.32
N ILE A 22 -5.05 -3.87 4.53
CA ILE A 22 -4.68 -2.89 3.51
C ILE A 22 -4.06 -3.59 2.29
N ARG A 23 -3.15 -4.55 2.51
CA ARG A 23 -2.54 -5.34 1.43
C ARG A 23 -3.57 -6.14 0.64
N ASN A 24 -4.46 -6.85 1.33
CA ASN A 24 -5.51 -7.63 0.68
C ASN A 24 -6.40 -6.75 -0.20
N ARG A 25 -6.88 -5.61 0.31
CA ARG A 25 -7.71 -4.68 -0.48
C ARG A 25 -6.97 -4.17 -1.72
N ARG A 26 -5.71 -3.77 -1.56
CA ARG A 26 -4.84 -3.34 -2.67
C ARG A 26 -4.66 -4.45 -3.71
N ASP A 27 -4.44 -5.67 -3.27
CA ASP A 27 -4.20 -6.83 -4.13
C ASP A 27 -5.45 -7.17 -4.95
N GLU A 28 -6.64 -7.15 -4.34
CA GLU A 28 -7.91 -7.31 -5.06
C GLU A 28 -8.16 -6.20 -6.10
N ILE A 29 -7.88 -4.94 -5.75
CA ILE A 29 -8.01 -3.82 -6.71
C ILE A 29 -7.03 -4.02 -7.89
N THR A 30 -5.79 -4.43 -7.60
CA THR A 30 -4.76 -4.66 -8.63
C THR A 30 -5.17 -5.79 -9.56
N LYS A 31 -5.70 -6.89 -9.01
CA LYS A 31 -6.22 -8.02 -9.75
C LYS A 31 -7.38 -7.62 -10.66
N ALA A 32 -8.33 -6.83 -10.14
CA ALA A 32 -9.46 -6.34 -10.93
C ALA A 32 -8.98 -5.50 -12.13
N LEU A 33 -8.01 -4.61 -11.93
CA LEU A 33 -7.43 -3.81 -13.02
C LEU A 33 -6.64 -4.66 -14.03
N ASN A 34 -5.88 -5.65 -13.56
CA ASN A 34 -5.14 -6.56 -14.44
C ASN A 34 -6.06 -7.47 -15.27
N ARG A 35 -7.19 -7.90 -14.71
CA ARG A 35 -8.22 -8.61 -15.48
C ARG A 35 -8.79 -7.71 -16.59
N GLU A 36 -9.16 -6.48 -16.23
CA GLU A 36 -9.77 -5.53 -17.16
C GLU A 36 -8.85 -5.17 -18.34
N PHE A 37 -7.60 -4.81 -18.05
CA PHE A 37 -6.72 -4.22 -19.08
C PHE A 37 -5.74 -5.21 -19.69
N ARG A 38 -5.58 -6.41 -19.12
CA ARG A 38 -4.48 -7.32 -19.48
C ARG A 38 -4.80 -8.82 -19.42
N ASP A 39 -6.04 -9.21 -19.15
CA ASP A 39 -6.46 -10.63 -19.04
C ASP A 39 -5.54 -11.44 -18.09
N SER A 40 -5.22 -10.85 -16.92
CA SER A 40 -4.30 -11.43 -15.95
C SER A 40 -4.88 -11.45 -14.54
N ASP A 41 -4.68 -12.56 -13.83
CA ASP A 41 -5.04 -12.73 -12.42
C ASP A 41 -3.97 -12.21 -11.44
N SER A 42 -2.92 -11.55 -11.94
CA SER A 42 -1.84 -11.04 -11.11
C SER A 42 -2.33 -9.97 -10.13
N GLU A 43 -2.02 -10.18 -8.85
CA GLU A 43 -2.34 -9.25 -7.76
C GLU A 43 -1.27 -8.18 -7.56
N SER A 44 -0.18 -8.20 -8.33
CA SER A 44 0.98 -7.33 -8.13
C SER A 44 1.57 -6.67 -9.36
N ASP A 45 1.26 -7.15 -10.56
CA ASP A 45 1.84 -6.58 -11.77
C ASP A 45 1.17 -5.26 -12.15
N ASN A 46 1.89 -4.45 -12.94
CA ASN A 46 1.42 -3.22 -13.54
C ASN A 46 0.95 -2.16 -12.52
N ARG A 47 1.41 -2.25 -11.28
CA ARG A 47 1.20 -1.21 -10.26
C ARG A 47 2.52 -0.67 -9.74
N LEU A 48 2.46 0.56 -9.23
CA LEU A 48 3.54 1.17 -8.46
C LEU A 48 2.96 1.78 -7.19
N MET A 49 3.44 1.32 -6.03
CA MET A 49 3.07 1.93 -4.75
C MET A 49 3.74 3.29 -4.62
N ILE A 50 2.96 4.33 -4.40
CA ILE A 50 3.44 5.70 -4.23
C ILE A 50 2.91 6.27 -2.91
N GLY A 51 2.98 7.59 -2.75
CA GLY A 51 2.48 8.25 -1.55
C GLY A 51 3.23 7.87 -0.27
N SER A 52 2.58 8.07 0.87
CA SER A 52 3.15 7.78 2.19
C SER A 52 3.50 6.30 2.35
N TRP A 53 2.68 5.40 1.82
CA TRP A 53 2.91 3.96 1.85
C TRP A 53 4.13 3.56 1.02
N GLY A 54 4.23 4.03 -0.23
CA GLY A 54 5.37 3.75 -1.10
C GLY A 54 6.70 4.29 -0.57
N ARG A 55 6.69 5.40 0.19
CA ARG A 55 7.88 5.96 0.86
C ARG A 55 8.14 5.42 2.27
N CYS A 56 7.38 4.44 2.73
CA CYS A 56 7.49 3.90 4.10
C CYS A 56 7.30 4.94 5.22
N THR A 57 6.45 5.94 4.98
CA THR A 57 6.13 7.03 5.94
C THR A 57 4.67 7.00 6.41
N ALA A 58 3.86 6.06 5.91
CA ALA A 58 2.52 5.82 6.41
C ALA A 58 2.59 5.30 7.86
N ILE A 59 1.75 5.86 8.72
CA ILE A 59 1.65 5.52 10.14
C ILE A 59 0.30 4.89 10.46
N ASN A 60 0.17 4.34 11.67
CA ASN A 60 -1.06 3.77 12.16
C ASN A 60 -2.24 4.75 12.01
N GLY A 61 -3.38 4.25 11.49
CA GLY A 61 -4.54 5.08 11.17
C GLY A 61 -4.52 5.71 9.77
N VAL A 62 -3.58 5.34 8.90
CA VAL A 62 -3.60 5.75 7.48
C VAL A 62 -4.93 5.37 6.82
N SER A 63 -5.60 6.35 6.21
CA SER A 63 -6.88 6.19 5.50
C SER A 63 -6.68 5.94 4.01
N ASP A 64 -5.81 6.75 3.39
CA ASP A 64 -5.64 6.78 1.95
C ASP A 64 -4.42 5.95 1.52
N LEU A 65 -4.62 5.15 0.48
CA LEU A 65 -3.57 4.33 -0.12
C LEU A 65 -3.36 4.74 -1.57
N ASP A 66 -2.25 5.43 -1.83
CA ASP A 66 -1.89 5.85 -3.18
C ASP A 66 -1.13 4.74 -3.92
N PHE A 67 -1.63 4.33 -5.08
CA PHE A 67 -0.87 3.54 -6.05
C PHE A 67 -1.22 3.96 -7.47
N LEU A 68 -0.27 3.82 -8.38
CA LEU A 68 -0.48 4.02 -9.80
C LEU A 68 -0.72 2.66 -10.47
N TYR A 69 -1.69 2.62 -11.39
CA TYR A 69 -1.82 1.52 -12.35
C TYR A 69 -1.22 1.93 -13.69
N ILE A 70 -0.31 1.11 -14.23
CA ILE A 70 0.41 1.36 -15.47
C ILE A 70 -0.38 0.74 -16.61
N LEU A 71 -1.13 1.58 -17.33
CA LEU A 71 -1.93 1.16 -18.47
C LEU A 71 -1.06 0.56 -19.60
N PRO A 72 -1.59 -0.41 -20.36
CA PRO A 72 -0.98 -0.85 -21.61
C PRO A 72 -0.71 0.32 -22.56
N TYR A 73 0.43 0.27 -23.26
CA TYR A 73 0.84 1.33 -24.19
C TYR A 73 -0.19 1.60 -25.30
N HIS A 74 -0.93 0.57 -25.74
CA HIS A 74 -1.93 0.71 -26.79
C HIS A 74 -3.21 1.46 -26.35
N LEU A 75 -3.38 1.76 -25.07
CA LEU A 75 -4.46 2.60 -24.55
C LEU A 75 -4.04 4.07 -24.38
N TYR A 76 -2.80 4.40 -24.75
CA TYR A 76 -2.19 5.73 -24.64
C TYR A 76 -2.05 6.39 -26.01
#